data_AF-A0A3P3W2K2-F1
#
_entry.id   AF-A0A3P3W2K2-F1
#
_cell.length_a   1.000
_cell.length_b   1.000
_cell.length_c   1.000
_cell.angle_alpha   90.00
_cell.angle_beta   90.00
_cell.angle_gamma   90.00
#
_symmetry.space_group_name_H-M   'P 1'
#
loop_
_entity.id
_entity.type
_entity.pdbx_description
1 polymer ?
#
loop_
_entity_poly.entity_id
_entity_poly.type
_entity_poly.pdbx_seq_one_letter_code
_entity_poly.pdbx_strand_id
1 'polypeptide(L)'
;MKKLIILGLILAPTFTFAQNKIATTEDGKKVILKSDKTWEYDTKTTTSENECVIDANYIEPKSEKGINSWLKKFDATTDDLKKHVAVENDCKVDQVKLLNISEQKGNGMYSLCVKGKKMKYRRTGSVFTRLNEDIL
;
A
#
# COMPACT_ATOMS: atom_id res chain seq x y z
N MET A 1 57.79 21.35 -15.19
CA MET A 1 56.33 21.13 -15.01
C MET A 1 56.05 19.78 -14.35
N LYS A 2 56.46 19.59 -13.09
CA LYS A 2 56.17 18.35 -12.31
C LYS A 2 55.64 18.63 -10.90
N LYS A 3 55.82 19.86 -10.38
CA LYS A 3 55.34 20.28 -9.05
C LYS A 3 53.89 20.79 -9.03
N LEU A 4 53.25 20.99 -10.20
CA LEU A 4 51.87 21.46 -10.30
C LEU A 4 50.82 20.34 -10.39
N ILE A 5 51.23 19.10 -10.64
CA ILE A 5 50.31 17.95 -10.73
C ILE A 5 49.95 17.42 -9.33
N ILE A 6 50.81 17.60 -8.34
CA ILE A 6 50.58 17.10 -6.97
C ILE A 6 49.57 17.99 -6.20
N LEU A 7 49.39 19.25 -6.60
CA LEU A 7 48.46 20.17 -5.92
C LEU A 7 46.99 19.92 -6.31
N GLY A 8 46.73 19.30 -7.46
CA GLY A 8 45.36 19.00 -7.92
C GLY A 8 44.72 17.77 -7.26
N LEU A 9 45.50 16.93 -6.60
CA LEU A 9 45.02 15.66 -6.01
C LEU A 9 44.48 15.80 -4.57
N ILE A 10 44.63 16.98 -3.95
CA ILE A 10 44.27 17.22 -2.54
C ILE A 10 42.86 17.86 -2.41
N LEU A 11 42.21 18.18 -3.54
CA LEU A 11 40.90 18.83 -3.59
C LEU A 11 39.77 17.88 -3.99
N ALA A 12 39.85 16.61 -3.59
CA ALA A 12 38.66 15.77 -3.52
C ALA A 12 37.94 16.09 -2.20
N PRO A 13 36.82 16.85 -2.19
CA PRO A 13 36.02 16.99 -0.98
C PRO A 13 35.60 15.60 -0.52
N THR A 14 36.05 15.21 0.66
CA THR A 14 35.56 14.03 1.37
C THR A 14 34.13 14.32 1.80
N PHE A 15 33.18 14.09 0.89
CA PHE A 15 31.76 14.07 1.24
C PHE A 15 31.51 12.88 2.17
N THR A 16 31.57 13.14 3.48
CA THR A 16 31.13 12.18 4.48
C THR A 16 29.61 12.16 4.50
N PHE A 17 29.02 11.14 3.86
CA PHE A 17 27.60 10.88 3.99
C PHE A 17 27.33 10.34 5.40
N ALA A 18 26.81 11.18 6.30
CA ALA A 18 26.25 10.69 7.56
C ALA A 18 24.97 9.90 7.24
N GLN A 19 25.03 8.57 7.32
CA GLN A 19 23.86 7.72 7.16
C GLN A 19 23.10 7.63 8.49
N ASN A 20 21.80 7.95 8.47
CA ASN A 20 20.92 7.73 9.62
C ASN A 20 20.81 6.22 9.88
N LYS A 21 20.88 5.82 11.15
CA LYS A 21 20.73 4.41 11.55
C LYS A 21 19.31 4.15 12.03
N ILE A 22 18.73 3.05 11.57
CA ILE A 22 17.39 2.60 11.98
C ILE A 22 17.56 1.39 12.89
N ALA A 23 16.89 1.39 14.04
CA ALA A 23 16.82 0.26 14.95
C ALA A 23 15.36 -0.10 15.25
N THR A 24 15.11 -1.36 15.58
CA THR A 24 13.79 -1.85 16.00
C THR A 24 13.81 -2.09 17.50
N THR A 25 12.86 -1.52 18.24
CA THR A 25 12.72 -1.76 19.68
C THR A 25 12.05 -3.12 19.96
N GLU A 26 12.10 -3.62 21.19
CA GLU A 26 11.40 -4.86 21.58
C GLU A 26 9.89 -4.78 21.31
N ASP A 27 9.31 -3.58 21.37
CA ASP A 27 7.92 -3.28 21.02
C ASP A 27 7.62 -3.25 19.49
N GLY A 28 8.61 -3.57 18.64
CA GLY A 28 8.46 -3.58 17.18
C GLY A 28 8.43 -2.21 16.51
N LYS A 29 8.64 -1.12 17.26
CA LYS A 29 8.67 0.25 16.72
C LYS A 29 10.04 0.57 16.14
N LYS A 30 10.07 1.28 15.01
CA LYS A 30 11.31 1.74 14.38
C LYS A 30 11.73 3.10 14.94
N VAL A 31 13.00 3.22 15.32
CA VAL A 31 13.61 4.47 15.77
C VAL A 31 14.73 4.88 14.81
N ILE A 32 14.79 6.17 14.49
CA ILE A 32 15.81 6.79 13.66
C ILE A 32 16.79 7.49 14.60
N LEU A 33 18.04 7.04 14.61
CA LEU A 33 19.13 7.70 15.34
C LEU A 33 19.81 8.71 14.40
N LYS A 34 19.70 9.99 14.75
CA LYS A 34 20.30 11.11 14.01
C LYS A 34 21.78 11.28 14.39
N SER A 35 22.52 12.02 13.56
CA SER A 35 23.95 12.30 13.77
C SER A 35 24.24 13.16 15.00
N ASP A 36 23.24 13.91 15.49
CA ASP A 36 23.30 14.73 16.70
C ASP A 36 23.11 13.92 18.00
N LYS A 37 23.10 12.58 17.90
CA LYS A 37 22.85 11.62 19.00
C LYS A 37 21.45 11.72 19.60
N THR A 38 20.54 12.49 19.00
CA THR A 38 19.12 12.41 19.30
C THR A 38 18.50 11.26 18.50
N TRP A 39 17.42 10.71 19.03
CA TRP A 39 16.63 9.72 18.35
C TRP A 39 15.21 10.23 18.20
N GLU A 40 14.57 9.85 17.10
CA GLU A 40 13.16 10.12 16.85
C GLU A 40 12.48 8.80 16.49
N TYR A 41 11.25 8.59 16.94
CA TYR A 41 10.45 7.51 16.38
C TYR A 41 10.26 7.79 14.89
N ASP A 42 10.34 6.75 14.06
CA ASP A 42 9.90 6.90 12.67
C ASP A 42 8.40 7.19 12.70
N THR A 43 8.04 8.47 12.54
CA THR A 43 6.65 8.95 12.48
C THR A 43 5.99 8.64 11.14
N LYS A 44 6.56 7.71 10.35
CA LYS A 44 5.75 6.67 9.68
C LYS A 44 5.02 5.83 10.72
N THR A 45 4.21 6.56 11.46
CA THR A 45 3.31 6.12 12.47
C THR A 45 2.47 5.09 11.75
N THR A 46 2.44 3.90 12.32
CA THR A 46 1.30 3.00 12.34
C THR A 46 0.08 3.75 12.88
N THR A 47 -0.28 4.89 12.29
CA THR A 47 -1.64 5.40 12.30
C THR A 47 -2.47 4.32 11.64
N SER A 48 -3.66 4.13 12.16
CA SER A 48 -4.66 3.22 11.66
C SER A 48 -5.07 3.56 10.21
N GLU A 49 -4.19 3.37 9.23
CA GLU A 49 -4.52 3.40 7.78
C GLU A 49 -5.56 2.33 7.42
N ASN A 50 -5.73 1.37 8.34
CA ASN A 50 -6.77 0.37 8.29
C ASN A 50 -8.13 0.92 8.72
N GLU A 51 -8.26 1.99 9.49
CA GLU A 51 -9.59 2.46 9.90
C GLU A 51 -10.31 3.15 8.75
N CYS A 52 -11.45 2.59 8.38
CA CYS A 52 -12.30 3.09 7.33
C CYS A 52 -13.65 3.51 7.94
N VAL A 53 -13.86 4.82 8.00
CA VAL A 53 -15.13 5.43 8.41
C VAL A 53 -15.87 5.83 7.13
N ILE A 54 -17.03 5.19 6.88
CA ILE A 54 -17.87 5.49 5.72
C ILE A 54 -19.05 6.32 6.19
N ASP A 55 -19.28 7.44 5.51
CA ASP A 55 -20.45 8.31 5.73
C ASP A 55 -21.74 7.62 5.24
N ALA A 56 -22.87 7.90 5.90
CA ALA A 56 -24.16 7.26 5.60
C ALA A 56 -24.65 7.54 4.16
N ASN A 57 -24.18 8.61 3.52
CA ASN A 57 -24.54 8.98 2.14
C ASN A 57 -23.53 8.52 1.08
N TYR A 58 -22.63 7.58 1.41
CA TYR A 58 -21.61 7.12 0.48
C TYR A 58 -22.19 6.36 -0.72
N ILE A 59 -21.91 6.86 -1.94
CA ILE A 59 -22.29 6.20 -3.20
C ILE A 59 -21.12 5.33 -3.65
N GLU A 60 -21.33 4.02 -3.69
CA GLU A 60 -20.31 3.09 -4.16
C GLU A 60 -20.02 3.25 -5.66
N PRO A 61 -18.74 3.23 -6.07
CA PRO A 61 -18.37 3.32 -7.46
C PRO A 61 -18.82 2.08 -8.23
N LYS A 62 -19.30 2.27 -9.45
CA LYS A 62 -19.78 1.19 -10.33
C LYS A 62 -18.76 0.88 -11.42
N SER A 63 -18.68 -0.39 -11.82
CA SER A 63 -17.85 -0.83 -12.93
C SER A 63 -18.29 -0.24 -14.27
N GLU A 64 -17.33 -0.07 -15.17
CA GLU A 64 -17.59 0.40 -16.52
C GLU A 64 -18.42 -0.65 -17.29
N LYS A 65 -19.47 -0.20 -17.98
CA LYS A 65 -20.44 -1.08 -18.65
C LYS A 65 -19.79 -2.05 -19.65
N GLY A 66 -18.74 -1.60 -20.36
CA GLY A 66 -18.05 -2.42 -21.37
C GLY A 66 -17.24 -3.59 -20.79
N ILE A 67 -16.65 -3.40 -19.60
CA ILE A 67 -15.81 -4.42 -18.96
C ILE A 67 -16.68 -5.40 -18.17
N ASN A 68 -17.75 -4.92 -17.53
CA ASN A 68 -18.64 -5.74 -16.71
C ASN A 68 -19.24 -6.94 -17.47
N SER A 69 -19.61 -6.77 -18.74
CA SER A 69 -20.14 -7.86 -19.57
C SER A 69 -19.12 -9.00 -19.77
N TRP A 70 -17.83 -8.64 -19.91
CA TRP A 70 -16.75 -9.63 -20.01
C TRP A 70 -16.53 -10.35 -18.67
N LEU A 71 -16.50 -9.61 -17.57
CA LEU A 71 -16.26 -10.15 -16.23
C LEU A 71 -17.36 -11.12 -15.77
N LYS A 72 -18.62 -10.87 -16.16
CA LYS A 72 -19.75 -11.78 -15.89
C LYS A 72 -19.58 -13.17 -16.47
N LYS A 73 -18.79 -13.33 -17.55
CA LYS A 73 -18.55 -14.65 -18.15
C LYS A 73 -17.55 -15.50 -17.36
N PHE A 74 -16.80 -14.88 -16.45
CA PHE A 74 -15.71 -15.50 -15.72
C PHE A 74 -15.90 -15.39 -14.19
N ASP A 75 -17.11 -15.08 -13.72
CA ASP A 75 -17.45 -14.87 -12.31
C ASP A 75 -16.46 -13.93 -11.60
N ALA A 76 -16.08 -12.87 -12.32
CA ALA A 76 -14.99 -11.99 -11.96
C ALA A 76 -15.47 -10.55 -11.69
N THR A 77 -16.76 -10.40 -11.37
CA THR A 77 -17.39 -9.09 -11.16
C THR A 77 -17.09 -8.52 -9.77
N THR A 78 -17.46 -7.25 -9.56
CA THR A 78 -17.43 -6.62 -8.24
C THR A 78 -18.27 -7.35 -7.20
N ASP A 79 -19.36 -8.01 -7.62
CA ASP A 79 -20.23 -8.76 -6.71
C ASP A 79 -19.55 -10.05 -6.26
N ASP A 80 -18.83 -10.71 -7.17
CA ASP A 80 -18.05 -11.92 -6.88
C ASP A 80 -16.84 -11.58 -5.98
N LEU A 81 -16.20 -10.43 -6.21
CA LEU A 81 -15.19 -9.89 -5.31
C LEU A 81 -15.75 -9.69 -3.90
N LYS A 82 -16.90 -9.04 -3.75
CA LYS A 82 -17.50 -8.80 -2.42
C LYS A 82 -17.82 -10.11 -1.70
N LYS A 83 -18.34 -11.12 -2.41
CA LYS A 83 -18.58 -12.46 -1.85
C LYS A 83 -17.27 -13.11 -1.39
N HIS A 84 -16.23 -13.08 -2.24
CA HIS A 84 -14.92 -13.63 -1.91
C HIS A 84 -14.34 -12.98 -0.64
N VAL A 85 -14.33 -11.64 -0.59
CA VAL A 85 -13.85 -10.86 0.54
C VAL A 85 -14.67 -11.12 1.80
N ALA A 86 -15.99 -11.24 1.67
CA ALA A 86 -16.90 -11.51 2.77
C ALA A 86 -16.63 -12.88 3.42
N VAL A 87 -16.39 -13.91 2.59
CA VAL A 87 -16.00 -15.25 3.07
C VAL A 87 -14.64 -15.21 3.75
N GLU A 88 -13.64 -14.53 3.16
CA GLU A 88 -12.29 -14.43 3.74
C GLU A 88 -12.29 -13.72 5.11
N ASN A 89 -13.20 -12.75 5.31
CA ASN A 89 -13.26 -11.92 6.52
C ASN A 89 -14.39 -12.31 7.49
N ASP A 90 -15.02 -13.47 7.26
CA ASP A 90 -16.14 -14.00 8.04
C ASP A 90 -17.20 -12.91 8.33
N CYS A 91 -17.64 -12.22 7.28
CA CYS A 91 -18.59 -11.11 7.38
C CYS A 91 -19.72 -11.23 6.36
N LYS A 92 -20.78 -10.45 6.58
CA LYS A 92 -21.86 -10.37 5.58
C LYS A 92 -21.39 -9.52 4.40
N VAL A 93 -21.91 -9.82 3.20
CA VAL A 93 -21.61 -9.06 1.97
C VAL A 93 -21.96 -7.57 2.13
N ASP A 94 -23.00 -7.24 2.88
CA ASP A 94 -23.43 -5.85 3.13
C ASP A 94 -22.42 -5.02 3.93
N GLN A 95 -21.54 -5.69 4.68
CA GLN A 95 -20.48 -5.06 5.46
C GLN A 95 -19.20 -4.81 4.64
N VAL A 96 -19.19 -5.23 3.38
CA VAL A 96 -18.11 -5.01 2.42
C VAL A 96 -18.50 -3.86 1.50
N LYS A 97 -17.86 -2.70 1.70
CA LYS A 97 -18.10 -1.49 0.90
C LYS A 97 -16.93 -1.25 -0.04
N LEU A 98 -17.24 -1.02 -1.31
CA LEU A 98 -16.23 -0.72 -2.33
C LEU A 98 -15.89 0.76 -2.27
N LEU A 99 -14.62 1.08 -2.06
CA LEU A 99 -14.12 2.46 -1.97
C LEU A 99 -13.63 2.99 -3.33
N ASN A 100 -12.92 2.15 -4.06
CA ASN A 100 -12.34 2.50 -5.35
C ASN A 100 -12.24 1.27 -6.25
N ILE A 101 -12.41 1.51 -7.55
CA ILE A 101 -12.40 0.49 -8.60
C ILE A 101 -11.54 0.97 -9.76
N SER A 102 -10.62 0.12 -10.19
CA SER A 102 -9.86 0.30 -11.43
C SER A 102 -9.85 -1.03 -12.16
N GLU A 103 -10.57 -1.11 -13.27
CA GLU A 103 -10.78 -2.36 -13.99
C GLU A 103 -10.24 -2.30 -15.42
N GLN A 104 -9.60 -3.39 -15.81
CA GLN A 104 -9.18 -3.69 -17.16
C GLN A 104 -9.63 -5.12 -17.49
N LYS A 105 -9.62 -5.50 -18.78
CA LYS A 105 -10.11 -6.84 -19.20
C LYS A 105 -9.40 -7.99 -18.50
N GLY A 106 -8.08 -7.89 -18.27
CA GLY A 106 -7.28 -8.92 -17.64
C GLY A 106 -6.86 -8.67 -16.19
N ASN A 107 -6.95 -7.43 -15.70
CA ASN A 107 -6.49 -7.03 -14.37
C ASN A 107 -7.51 -6.09 -13.71
N GLY A 108 -7.57 -6.08 -12.39
CA GLY A 108 -8.35 -5.10 -11.63
C GLY A 108 -7.68 -4.78 -10.31
N MET A 109 -7.85 -3.53 -9.85
CA MET A 109 -7.46 -3.09 -8.52
C MET A 109 -8.68 -2.57 -7.78
N TYR A 110 -8.86 -3.04 -6.56
CA TYR A 110 -10.02 -2.73 -5.73
C TYR A 110 -9.55 -2.29 -4.36
N SER A 111 -10.10 -1.18 -3.88
CA SER A 111 -9.99 -0.77 -2.48
C SER A 111 -11.34 -0.98 -1.82
N LEU A 112 -11.34 -1.70 -0.72
CA LEU A 112 -12.54 -2.12 0.00
C LEU A 112 -12.43 -1.68 1.46
N CYS A 113 -13.58 -1.57 2.09
CA CYS A 113 -13.75 -1.32 3.50
C CYS A 113 -14.58 -2.46 4.09
N VAL A 114 -14.00 -3.20 5.02
CA VAL A 114 -14.58 -4.42 5.59
C VAL A 114 -14.54 -4.30 7.10
N LYS A 115 -15.71 -4.22 7.77
CA LYS A 115 -15.79 -4.06 9.24
C LYS A 115 -14.92 -2.90 9.77
N GLY A 116 -14.89 -1.78 9.03
CA GLY A 116 -14.05 -0.64 9.38
C GLY A 116 -12.55 -0.84 9.09
N LYS A 117 -12.16 -1.92 8.41
CA LYS A 117 -10.79 -2.19 7.95
C LYS A 117 -10.64 -1.95 6.45
N LYS A 118 -9.72 -1.07 6.05
CA LYS A 118 -9.37 -0.85 4.64
C LYS A 118 -8.55 -2.03 4.12
N MET A 119 -8.92 -2.56 2.96
CA MET A 119 -8.24 -3.68 2.32
C MET A 119 -8.07 -3.42 0.83
N LYS A 120 -6.98 -3.92 0.26
CA LYS A 120 -6.68 -3.83 -1.17
C LYS A 120 -6.70 -5.22 -1.79
N TYR A 121 -7.36 -5.35 -2.92
CA TYR A 121 -7.42 -6.59 -3.68
C TYR A 121 -7.03 -6.33 -5.13
N ARG A 122 -6.28 -7.28 -5.70
CA ARG A 122 -5.99 -7.35 -7.13
C ARG A 122 -6.75 -8.51 -7.75
N ARG A 123 -7.30 -8.30 -8.93
CA ARG A 123 -7.79 -9.37 -9.80
C ARG A 123 -6.80 -9.62 -10.91
N THR A 124 -6.43 -10.88 -11.13
CA THR A 124 -5.64 -11.31 -12.30
C THR A 124 -6.44 -12.38 -13.02
N GLY A 125 -6.96 -12.07 -14.21
CA GLY A 125 -7.95 -12.91 -14.89
C GLY A 125 -9.25 -12.96 -14.10
N SER A 126 -9.60 -14.14 -13.56
CA SER A 126 -10.74 -14.40 -12.68
C SER A 126 -10.36 -14.56 -11.20
N VAL A 127 -9.07 -14.57 -10.87
CA VAL A 127 -8.60 -14.82 -9.50
C VAL A 127 -8.46 -13.50 -8.76
N PHE A 128 -9.04 -13.43 -7.55
CA PHE A 128 -8.85 -12.33 -6.61
C PHE A 128 -7.74 -12.67 -5.62
N THR A 129 -6.87 -11.69 -5.34
CA THR A 129 -5.77 -11.84 -4.41
C THR A 129 -5.69 -10.61 -3.54
N ARG A 130 -5.67 -10.83 -2.23
CA ARG A 130 -5.42 -9.76 -1.26
C ARG A 130 -4.00 -9.24 -1.41
N LEU A 131 -3.87 -7.94 -1.53
CA LEU A 131 -2.58 -7.28 -1.49
C LEU A 131 -2.26 -6.94 -0.04
N ASN A 132 -1.39 -7.74 0.57
CA ASN A 132 -0.75 -7.35 1.81
C ASN A 132 0.28 -6.26 1.51
N GLU A 133 0.36 -5.26 2.37
CA GLU A 133 1.33 -4.16 2.24
C GLU A 133 2.79 -4.64 2.48
N ASP A 134 2.96 -5.89 2.89
CA ASP A 134 4.25 -6.52 3.24
C ASP A 134 4.94 -7.28 2.10
N ILE A 135 4.43 -7.23 0.86
CA ILE A 135 5.15 -7.81 -0.30
C ILE A 135 5.98 -6.69 -0.95
N LEU A 136 7.12 -6.37 -0.33
CA LEU A 136 8.21 -5.57 -0.89
C LEU A 136 9.45 -6.45 -1.09
#